data_AF-A0A8H4JHG1-F1
#
_entry.id   AF-A0A8H4JHG1-F1
#
_cell.length_a   1.000
_cell.length_b   1.000
_cell.length_c   1.000
_cell.angle_alpha   90.00
_cell.angle_beta   90.00
_cell.angle_gamma   90.00
#
_symmetry.space_group_name_H-M   'P 1'
#
loop_
_entity.id
_entity.type
_entity.pdbx_description
1 polymer ?
#
loop_
_entity_poly.entity_id
_entity_poly.type
_entity_poly.pdbx_seq_one_letter_code
_entity_poly.pdbx_strand_id
1 'polypeptide(L)'
;MSNSATDPLAGLESIDWSKLAHAYGPADDVPQFLRDLRSSDPEVYGAAYEECWSTIYHQGSRYSASEAAVPFLYSLLDHPDTQDRENLLDLITNLAVGYTDWSVPNGIDVTKWEKQFLDGNNDGNEDESDDDSDDENDDESDSQVQALHEFKTYEAVERGLSSIIRCLEDQSPGMRMTAAHSLSFFPRHSETSVEALFDRLSREISSPVRGTMVLAIAILFAKVNDDSKKSSATKKLQDLYEASNTDELFTWSCAMALIILGSTQEKFVEKTKRTLTNEAYVAELESLVDPDSGFPFAMPDLRDLAEAVVGEST
;
A
#
# COMPACT_ATOMS: atom_id res chain seq x y z
N MET A 1 -19.68 -20.93 -23.53
CA MET A 1 -18.59 -21.82 -23.12
C MET A 1 -18.11 -21.27 -21.79
N SER A 2 -18.27 -22.00 -20.69
CA SER A 2 -17.74 -21.56 -19.40
C SER A 2 -16.22 -21.50 -19.52
N ASN A 3 -15.62 -20.32 -19.32
CA ASN A 3 -14.19 -20.26 -19.07
C ASN A 3 -13.94 -21.08 -17.80
N SER A 4 -13.35 -22.27 -17.93
CA SER A 4 -12.77 -22.94 -16.78
C SER A 4 -11.57 -22.08 -16.39
N ALA A 5 -11.79 -21.11 -15.51
CA ALA A 5 -10.69 -20.39 -14.90
C ALA A 5 -9.78 -21.45 -14.27
N THR A 6 -8.50 -21.39 -14.62
CA THR A 6 -7.46 -22.23 -14.01
C THR A 6 -7.57 -22.08 -12.49
N ASP A 7 -7.44 -23.19 -11.75
CA ASP A 7 -7.51 -23.17 -10.29
C ASP A 7 -6.55 -22.09 -9.72
N PRO A 8 -7.05 -21.06 -9.02
CA PRO A 8 -6.22 -19.95 -8.55
C PRO A 8 -5.19 -20.39 -7.50
N LEU A 9 -5.35 -21.60 -6.93
CA LEU A 9 -4.42 -22.19 -5.97
C LEU A 9 -3.54 -23.29 -6.57
N ALA A 10 -3.43 -23.34 -7.90
CA ALA A 10 -2.56 -24.29 -8.57
C ALA A 10 -1.10 -24.14 -8.08
N GLY A 11 -0.51 -25.25 -7.62
CA GLY A 11 0.86 -25.27 -7.07
C GLY A 11 0.95 -25.07 -5.56
N LEU A 12 -0.16 -24.84 -4.85
CA LEU A 12 -0.17 -24.64 -3.40
C LEU A 12 0.48 -25.80 -2.64
N GLU A 13 0.19 -27.05 -3.03
CA GLU A 13 0.76 -28.27 -2.42
C GLU A 13 2.23 -28.53 -2.78
N SER A 14 2.79 -27.78 -3.73
CA SER A 14 4.18 -27.99 -4.16
C SER A 14 5.19 -27.29 -3.24
N ILE A 15 4.71 -26.40 -2.38
CA ILE A 15 5.50 -25.69 -1.39
C ILE A 15 5.52 -26.51 -0.10
N ASP A 16 6.70 -26.68 0.48
CA ASP A 16 6.89 -27.35 1.77
C ASP A 16 6.64 -26.33 2.90
N TRP A 17 5.37 -26.06 3.19
CA TRP A 17 4.93 -25.02 4.13
C TRP A 17 5.44 -25.20 5.56
N SER A 18 5.72 -26.44 5.98
CA SER A 18 6.30 -26.73 7.30
C SER A 18 7.74 -26.21 7.46
N LYS A 19 8.41 -25.84 6.35
CA LYS A 19 9.73 -25.19 6.35
C LYS A 19 9.65 -23.67 6.30
N LEU A 20 8.45 -23.12 6.09
CA LEU A 20 8.19 -21.70 6.17
C LEU A 20 7.66 -21.39 7.58
N ALA A 21 7.78 -20.13 7.96
CA ALA A 21 7.30 -19.62 9.23
C ALA A 21 6.35 -18.44 9.00
N HIS A 22 5.43 -18.28 9.94
CA HIS A 22 4.58 -17.11 10.15
C HIS A 22 4.71 -16.65 11.62
N ALA A 23 3.92 -15.69 12.07
CA ALA A 23 4.00 -15.11 13.43
C ALA A 23 4.03 -16.12 14.60
N TYR A 24 3.37 -17.26 14.47
CA TYR A 24 3.24 -18.26 15.55
C TYR A 24 4.05 -19.55 15.33
N GLY A 25 5.01 -19.56 14.40
CA GLY A 25 5.85 -20.73 14.11
C GLY A 25 5.65 -21.30 12.69
N PRO A 26 5.78 -22.63 12.50
CA PRO A 26 5.65 -23.28 11.20
C PRO A 26 4.30 -23.02 10.52
N ALA A 27 4.32 -22.83 9.20
CA ALA A 27 3.18 -22.33 8.42
C ALA A 27 2.31 -23.43 7.78
N ASP A 28 2.20 -24.60 8.41
CA ASP A 28 1.46 -25.77 7.91
C ASP A 28 -0.03 -25.50 7.63
N ASP A 29 -0.59 -24.49 8.29
CA ASP A 29 -1.99 -24.07 8.25
C ASP A 29 -2.32 -23.05 7.14
N VAL A 30 -1.34 -22.26 6.69
CA VAL A 30 -1.50 -21.24 5.65
C VAL A 30 -2.16 -21.76 4.37
N PRO A 31 -1.87 -22.98 3.86
CA PRO A 31 -2.59 -23.53 2.72
C PRO A 31 -4.09 -23.62 2.94
N GLN A 32 -4.54 -23.93 4.16
CA GLN A 32 -5.95 -24.01 4.48
C GLN A 32 -6.59 -22.63 4.50
N PHE A 33 -5.93 -21.62 5.08
CA PHE A 33 -6.41 -20.24 5.05
C PHE A 33 -6.59 -19.74 3.61
N LEU A 34 -5.60 -19.99 2.73
CA LEU A 34 -5.68 -19.61 1.31
C LEU A 34 -6.82 -20.31 0.56
N ARG A 35 -7.16 -21.56 0.92
CA ARG A 35 -8.35 -22.25 0.37
C ARG A 35 -9.64 -21.63 0.87
N ASP A 36 -9.71 -21.29 2.14
CA ASP A 36 -10.91 -20.75 2.78
C ASP A 36 -11.22 -19.31 2.35
N LEU A 37 -10.22 -18.55 1.88
CA LEU A 37 -10.40 -17.27 1.16
C LEU A 37 -11.18 -17.40 -0.17
N ARG A 38 -11.45 -18.62 -0.66
CA ARG A 38 -12.34 -18.85 -1.81
C ARG A 38 -13.79 -19.11 -1.40
N SER A 39 -14.06 -19.24 -0.11
CA SER A 39 -15.38 -19.59 0.38
C SER A 39 -16.38 -18.49 0.01
N SER A 40 -17.56 -18.91 -0.46
CA SER A 40 -18.70 -18.01 -0.60
C SER A 40 -19.44 -17.80 0.73
N ASP A 41 -19.04 -18.51 1.79
CA ASP A 41 -19.55 -18.30 3.14
C ASP A 41 -18.76 -17.16 3.81
N PRO A 42 -19.40 -16.02 4.12
CA PRO A 42 -18.72 -14.86 4.71
C PRO A 42 -18.07 -15.16 6.06
N GLU A 43 -18.59 -16.10 6.86
CA GLU A 43 -17.97 -16.45 8.15
C GLU A 43 -16.66 -17.20 7.94
N VAL A 44 -16.62 -18.11 6.96
CA VAL A 44 -15.41 -18.86 6.60
C VAL A 44 -14.38 -17.95 5.96
N TYR A 45 -14.80 -17.10 5.01
CA TYR A 45 -13.91 -16.12 4.39
C TYR A 45 -13.34 -15.15 5.43
N GLY A 46 -14.20 -14.57 6.27
CA GLY A 46 -13.80 -13.61 7.30
C GLY A 46 -12.82 -14.23 8.29
N ALA A 47 -13.07 -15.45 8.76
CA ALA A 47 -12.12 -16.16 9.64
C ALA A 47 -10.78 -16.38 8.94
N ALA A 48 -10.77 -16.85 7.68
CA ALA A 48 -9.53 -17.06 6.94
C ALA A 48 -8.74 -15.76 6.71
N TYR A 49 -9.45 -14.66 6.44
CA TYR A 49 -8.87 -13.33 6.30
C TYR A 49 -8.19 -12.87 7.59
N GLU A 50 -8.88 -12.98 8.74
CA GLU A 50 -8.33 -12.64 10.06
C GLU A 50 -7.13 -13.52 10.43
N GLU A 51 -7.16 -14.81 10.10
CA GLU A 51 -6.02 -15.71 10.29
C GLU A 51 -4.82 -15.24 9.44
N CYS A 52 -5.01 -14.85 8.18
CA CYS A 52 -3.94 -14.26 7.38
C CYS A 52 -3.38 -12.96 8.01
N TRP A 53 -4.25 -12.11 8.57
CA TRP A 53 -3.90 -10.85 9.26
C TRP A 53 -3.23 -11.02 10.62
N SER A 54 -3.30 -12.21 11.19
CA SER A 54 -2.67 -12.54 12.48
C SER A 54 -1.46 -13.45 12.31
N THR A 55 -1.24 -14.03 11.12
CA THR A 55 -0.17 -15.00 10.86
C THR A 55 0.85 -14.47 9.86
N ILE A 56 0.51 -14.45 8.57
CA ILE A 56 1.42 -14.05 7.48
C ILE A 56 1.59 -12.53 7.39
N TYR A 57 0.68 -11.78 7.97
CA TYR A 57 0.89 -10.39 8.36
C TYR A 57 0.64 -10.37 9.86
N HIS A 58 1.54 -9.84 10.69
CA HIS A 58 1.25 -9.71 12.13
C HIS A 58 1.88 -8.44 12.68
N GLN A 59 1.01 -7.50 13.04
CA GLN A 59 1.42 -6.18 13.56
C GLN A 59 2.46 -5.49 12.67
N GLY A 60 2.21 -5.52 11.36
CA GLY A 60 3.11 -4.99 10.37
C GLY A 60 4.19 -5.96 9.93
N SER A 61 4.57 -6.99 10.70
CA SER A 61 5.69 -7.91 10.39
C SER A 61 5.37 -8.90 9.27
N ARG A 62 6.40 -9.29 8.50
CA ARG A 62 6.34 -10.24 7.38
C ARG A 62 7.33 -11.38 7.61
N TYR A 63 7.03 -12.53 7.02
CA TYR A 63 7.69 -13.82 7.26
C TYR A 63 7.93 -14.57 5.94
N SER A 64 8.62 -15.71 5.99
CA SER A 64 8.82 -16.55 4.80
C SER A 64 7.49 -17.06 4.19
N ALA A 65 6.47 -17.33 5.02
CA ALA A 65 5.14 -17.68 4.54
C ALA A 65 4.43 -16.51 3.84
N SER A 66 4.72 -15.27 4.22
CA SER A 66 4.18 -14.05 3.60
C SER A 66 4.58 -13.97 2.13
N GLU A 67 5.88 -14.07 1.85
CA GLU A 67 6.42 -14.10 0.48
C GLU A 67 5.77 -15.21 -0.35
N ALA A 68 5.67 -16.41 0.21
CA ALA A 68 5.13 -17.58 -0.47
C ALA A 68 3.61 -17.47 -0.76
N ALA A 69 2.86 -16.74 0.06
CA ALA A 69 1.41 -16.56 -0.10
C ALA A 69 1.04 -15.58 -1.21
N VAL A 70 1.88 -14.56 -1.48
CA VAL A 70 1.57 -13.45 -2.41
C VAL A 70 1.10 -13.90 -3.80
N PRO A 71 1.74 -14.86 -4.49
CA PRO A 71 1.26 -15.31 -5.81
C PRO A 71 -0.16 -15.89 -5.79
N PHE A 72 -0.53 -16.56 -4.70
CA PHE A 72 -1.88 -17.12 -4.52
C PHE A 72 -2.90 -16.02 -4.20
N LEU A 73 -2.54 -15.06 -3.35
CA LEU A 73 -3.38 -13.89 -3.07
C LEU A 73 -3.70 -13.10 -4.35
N TYR A 74 -2.72 -12.89 -5.24
CA TYR A 74 -2.98 -12.28 -6.54
C TYR A 74 -3.84 -13.15 -7.46
N SER A 75 -3.59 -14.46 -7.47
CA SER A 75 -4.41 -15.39 -8.26
C SER A 75 -5.86 -15.39 -7.80
N LEU A 76 -6.11 -15.24 -6.48
CA LEU A 76 -7.45 -15.04 -5.92
C LEU A 76 -8.01 -13.66 -6.32
N LEU A 77 -7.24 -12.58 -6.19
CA LEU A 77 -7.66 -11.22 -6.57
C LEU A 77 -8.13 -11.12 -8.03
N ASP A 78 -7.43 -11.81 -8.94
CA ASP A 78 -7.72 -11.84 -10.38
C ASP A 78 -8.84 -12.83 -10.75
N HIS A 79 -9.23 -13.72 -9.84
CA HIS A 79 -10.24 -14.74 -10.13
C HIS A 79 -11.67 -14.16 -10.00
N PRO A 80 -12.53 -14.30 -11.02
CA PRO A 80 -13.81 -13.61 -11.08
C PRO A 80 -14.82 -14.02 -10.00
N ASP A 81 -14.71 -15.23 -9.48
CA ASP A 81 -15.62 -15.76 -8.45
C ASP A 81 -15.16 -15.45 -7.02
N THR A 82 -13.99 -14.82 -6.85
CA THR A 82 -13.48 -14.46 -5.53
C THR A 82 -14.33 -13.35 -4.91
N GLN A 83 -14.82 -13.60 -3.71
CA GLN A 83 -15.56 -12.61 -2.92
C GLN A 83 -14.60 -11.63 -2.26
N ASP A 84 -15.09 -10.45 -1.86
CA ASP A 84 -14.38 -9.46 -1.05
C ASP A 84 -12.94 -9.16 -1.50
N ARG A 85 -12.75 -9.08 -2.83
CA ARG A 85 -11.48 -8.74 -3.49
C ARG A 85 -10.83 -7.47 -2.93
N GLU A 86 -11.62 -6.53 -2.42
CA GLU A 86 -11.13 -5.28 -1.85
C GLU A 86 -10.28 -5.52 -0.61
N ASN A 87 -10.76 -6.36 0.31
CA ASN A 87 -10.01 -6.79 1.49
C ASN A 87 -8.76 -7.58 1.11
N LEU A 88 -8.82 -8.43 0.07
CA LEU A 88 -7.62 -9.11 -0.43
C LEU A 88 -6.55 -8.13 -0.91
N LEU A 89 -6.95 -7.09 -1.65
CA LEU A 89 -6.02 -6.06 -2.12
C LEU A 89 -5.45 -5.25 -0.94
N ASP A 90 -6.26 -5.00 0.08
CA ASP A 90 -5.80 -4.34 1.31
C ASP A 90 -4.74 -5.20 2.04
N LEU A 91 -4.99 -6.50 2.25
CA LEU A 91 -4.00 -7.43 2.80
C LEU A 91 -2.72 -7.47 1.95
N ILE A 92 -2.83 -7.56 0.63
CA ILE A 92 -1.67 -7.53 -0.29
C ILE A 92 -0.86 -6.24 -0.11
N THR A 93 -1.54 -5.11 0.08
CA THR A 93 -0.89 -3.81 0.28
C THR A 93 -0.13 -3.77 1.60
N ASN A 94 -0.77 -4.21 2.69
CA ASN A 94 -0.15 -4.27 4.02
C ASN A 94 1.01 -5.27 4.06
N LEU A 95 0.92 -6.39 3.35
CA LEU A 95 2.05 -7.32 3.17
C LEU A 95 3.26 -6.65 2.50
N ALA A 96 3.03 -5.74 1.55
CA ALA A 96 4.13 -5.05 0.88
C ALA A 96 4.86 -4.08 1.82
N VAL A 97 4.13 -3.34 2.66
CA VAL A 97 4.71 -2.15 3.32
C VAL A 97 4.63 -2.16 4.84
N GLY A 98 4.04 -3.20 5.44
CA GLY A 98 3.68 -3.19 6.85
C GLY A 98 2.48 -2.27 7.07
N TYR A 99 2.63 -1.26 7.91
CA TYR A 99 1.61 -0.23 8.12
C TYR A 99 1.70 0.85 7.05
N THR A 100 0.65 0.97 6.22
CA THR A 100 0.56 1.99 5.18
C THR A 100 0.67 3.41 5.73
N ASP A 101 0.05 3.67 6.88
CA ASP A 101 -0.01 4.99 7.52
C ASP A 101 1.36 5.54 7.91
N TRP A 102 2.34 4.67 8.20
CA TRP A 102 3.71 5.11 8.52
C TRP A 102 4.44 5.70 7.32
N SER A 103 3.95 5.44 6.11
CA SER A 103 4.52 5.93 4.87
C SER A 103 3.79 7.16 4.33
N VAL A 104 2.66 7.57 4.93
CA VAL A 104 1.84 8.68 4.42
C VAL A 104 2.12 9.93 5.26
N PRO A 105 2.29 11.12 4.65
CA PRO A 105 2.35 11.42 3.22
C PRO A 105 3.74 11.22 2.60
N ASN A 106 4.70 10.75 3.38
CA ASN A 106 6.14 10.79 3.11
C ASN A 106 6.65 9.88 1.99
N GLY A 107 5.86 8.90 1.54
CA GLY A 107 6.27 7.84 0.62
C GLY A 107 7.26 6.85 1.22
N ILE A 108 7.60 5.83 0.42
CA ILE A 108 8.51 4.74 0.81
C ILE A 108 9.90 4.95 0.20
N ASP A 109 10.93 4.65 0.98
CA ASP A 109 12.32 4.62 0.52
C ASP A 109 12.79 3.16 0.32
N VAL A 110 12.38 2.59 -0.80
CA VAL A 110 12.74 1.21 -1.18
C VAL A 110 14.26 1.05 -1.35
N THR A 111 14.96 2.11 -1.73
CA THR A 111 16.44 2.08 -1.87
C THR A 111 17.11 1.94 -0.51
N LYS A 112 16.57 2.58 0.53
CA LYS A 112 17.02 2.38 1.91
C LYS A 112 16.80 0.93 2.37
N TRP A 113 15.62 0.35 2.10
CA TRP A 113 15.33 -1.04 2.46
C TRP A 113 16.26 -2.03 1.74
N GLU A 114 16.51 -1.82 0.44
CA GLU A 114 17.46 -2.62 -0.34
C GLU A 114 18.88 -2.53 0.20
N LYS A 115 19.35 -1.33 0.59
CA LYS A 115 20.68 -1.16 1.20
C LYS A 115 20.80 -1.83 2.55
N GLN A 116 19.80 -1.67 3.43
CA GLN A 116 19.79 -2.34 4.73
C GLN A 116 19.89 -3.85 4.58
N PHE A 117 19.20 -4.41 3.57
CA PHE A 117 19.31 -5.81 3.20
C PHE A 117 20.72 -6.19 2.70
N LEU A 118 21.33 -5.39 1.82
CA LEU A 118 22.67 -5.68 1.26
C LEU A 118 23.80 -5.50 2.27
N ASP A 119 23.73 -4.48 3.12
CA ASP A 119 24.77 -4.17 4.10
C ASP A 119 24.78 -5.21 5.23
N GLY A 120 23.62 -5.67 5.70
CA GLY A 120 23.52 -6.78 6.66
C GLY A 120 24.02 -8.12 6.12
N ASN A 121 24.11 -8.28 4.80
CA ASN A 121 24.63 -9.50 4.16
C ASN A 121 26.16 -9.46 3.95
N ASN A 122 26.83 -8.33 4.26
CA ASN A 122 28.25 -8.09 3.98
C ASN A 122 29.17 -8.24 5.21
N ASP A 123 28.64 -8.50 6.40
CA ASP A 123 29.43 -8.82 7.62
C ASP A 123 29.97 -10.26 7.63
N GLY A 124 29.87 -10.97 6.51
CA GLY A 124 30.34 -12.34 6.34
C GLY A 124 31.78 -12.51 5.85
N ASN A 125 32.67 -11.51 5.90
CA ASN A 125 34.09 -11.73 5.63
C ASN A 125 35.05 -10.71 6.28
N GLU A 126 36.04 -11.26 6.98
CA GLU A 126 37.31 -10.69 7.49
C GLU A 126 37.33 -10.16 8.95
N ASP A 127 37.31 -11.08 9.93
CA ASP A 127 38.55 -11.40 10.67
C ASP A 127 38.38 -12.70 11.50
N GLU A 128 39.22 -13.70 11.23
CA GLU A 128 39.44 -14.82 12.15
C GLU A 128 40.18 -14.30 13.38
N SER A 129 39.46 -13.94 14.44
CA SER A 129 40.03 -13.85 15.78
C SER A 129 39.27 -14.75 16.74
N ASP A 130 39.94 -15.84 17.13
CA ASP A 130 39.59 -16.67 18.28
C ASP A 130 39.37 -15.78 19.52
N ASP A 131 38.12 -15.57 19.95
CA ASP A 131 37.83 -15.17 21.31
C ASP A 131 36.51 -15.78 21.78
N ASP A 132 36.61 -16.69 22.75
CA ASP A 132 35.50 -17.25 23.51
C ASP A 132 34.90 -16.13 24.37
N SER A 133 33.79 -15.52 23.93
CA SER A 133 32.91 -14.76 24.81
C SER A 133 31.45 -15.14 24.58
N ASP A 134 30.86 -15.69 25.64
CA ASP A 134 29.47 -16.07 25.80
C ASP A 134 28.49 -14.93 25.42
N ASP A 135 27.55 -15.26 24.52
CA ASP A 135 26.10 -15.06 24.70
C ASP A 135 25.56 -13.61 24.80
N GLU A 136 25.66 -12.80 23.72
CA GLU A 136 24.80 -11.61 23.48
C GLU A 136 24.52 -11.33 21.98
N ASN A 137 24.36 -12.35 21.11
CA ASN A 137 24.12 -12.16 19.66
C ASN A 137 22.84 -12.84 19.11
N ASP A 138 21.78 -12.98 19.90
CA ASP A 138 20.49 -13.53 19.41
C ASP A 138 19.60 -12.44 18.76
N ASP A 139 19.70 -11.18 19.18
CA ASP A 139 18.80 -10.10 18.71
C ASP A 139 19.13 -9.59 17.28
N GLU A 140 20.40 -9.63 16.86
CA GLU A 140 20.83 -9.08 15.57
C GLU A 140 20.49 -10.02 14.39
N SER A 141 20.51 -11.33 14.64
CA SER A 141 20.06 -12.38 13.69
C SER A 141 18.57 -12.25 13.37
N ASP A 142 17.73 -12.04 14.38
CA ASP A 142 16.28 -11.94 14.21
C ASP A 142 15.85 -10.68 13.45
N SER A 143 16.51 -9.54 13.71
CA SER A 143 16.25 -8.28 12.99
C SER A 143 16.61 -8.36 11.51
N GLN A 144 17.74 -9.00 11.17
CA GLN A 144 18.15 -9.18 9.78
C GLN A 144 17.24 -10.16 9.03
N VAL A 145 16.84 -11.27 9.68
CA VAL A 145 15.87 -12.23 9.12
C VAL A 145 14.52 -11.57 8.89
N GLN A 146 14.09 -10.69 9.80
CA GLN A 146 12.88 -9.90 9.61
C GLN A 146 13.01 -8.99 8.39
N ALA A 147 14.03 -8.12 8.33
CA ALA A 147 14.26 -7.20 7.21
C ALA A 147 14.33 -7.92 5.84
N LEU A 148 14.92 -9.12 5.81
CA LEU A 148 14.92 -10.00 4.64
C LEU A 148 13.51 -10.34 4.17
N HIS A 149 12.65 -10.83 5.07
CA HIS A 149 11.28 -11.22 4.72
C HIS A 149 10.40 -10.02 4.36
N GLU A 150 10.61 -8.88 5.00
CA GLU A 150 9.98 -7.61 4.64
C GLU A 150 10.29 -7.22 3.19
N PHE A 151 11.58 -7.18 2.83
CA PHE A 151 12.01 -6.79 1.49
C PHE A 151 11.57 -7.81 0.44
N LYS A 152 11.73 -9.11 0.70
CA LYS A 152 11.30 -10.16 -0.23
C LYS A 152 9.78 -10.18 -0.45
N THR A 153 9.00 -9.92 0.59
CA THR A 153 7.54 -9.81 0.47
C THR A 153 7.17 -8.59 -0.36
N TYR A 154 7.81 -7.44 -0.13
CA TYR A 154 7.64 -6.25 -0.97
C TYR A 154 7.92 -6.57 -2.46
N GLU A 155 9.04 -7.24 -2.77
CA GLU A 155 9.38 -7.62 -4.16
C GLU A 155 8.41 -8.66 -4.75
N ALA A 156 7.87 -9.57 -3.94
CA ALA A 156 6.81 -10.47 -4.37
C ALA A 156 5.54 -9.70 -4.73
N VAL A 157 5.14 -8.73 -3.91
CA VAL A 157 3.94 -7.92 -4.18
C VAL A 157 4.15 -7.04 -5.41
N GLU A 158 5.31 -6.41 -5.54
CA GLU A 158 5.65 -5.52 -6.65
C GLU A 158 5.59 -6.25 -8.00
N ARG A 159 5.97 -7.53 -8.06
CA ARG A 159 5.83 -8.34 -9.29
C ARG A 159 4.38 -8.49 -9.77
N GLY A 160 3.40 -8.35 -8.90
CA GLY A 160 1.97 -8.42 -9.21
C GLY A 160 1.31 -7.07 -9.55
N LEU A 161 2.07 -5.99 -9.72
CA LEU A 161 1.55 -4.63 -9.94
C LEU A 161 0.51 -4.53 -11.07
N SER A 162 0.64 -5.35 -12.12
CA SER A 162 -0.34 -5.38 -13.22
C SER A 162 -1.75 -5.74 -12.77
N SER A 163 -1.90 -6.58 -11.73
CA SER A 163 -3.20 -6.94 -11.13
C SER A 163 -3.79 -5.74 -10.38
N ILE A 164 -2.96 -5.00 -9.63
CA ILE A 164 -3.39 -3.77 -8.95
C ILE A 164 -3.85 -2.72 -9.98
N ILE A 165 -3.11 -2.54 -11.08
CA ILE A 165 -3.50 -1.60 -12.15
C ILE A 165 -4.86 -2.00 -12.77
N ARG A 166 -5.12 -3.30 -12.97
CA ARG A 166 -6.43 -3.77 -13.47
C ARG A 166 -7.57 -3.40 -12.53
N CYS A 167 -7.34 -3.39 -11.21
CA CYS A 167 -8.35 -3.01 -10.22
C CYS A 167 -8.80 -1.53 -10.33
N LEU A 168 -8.02 -0.65 -10.98
CA LEU A 168 -8.48 0.72 -11.30
C LEU A 168 -9.69 0.74 -12.26
N GLU A 169 -9.93 -0.35 -13.00
CA GLU A 169 -11.07 -0.50 -13.91
C GLU A 169 -12.28 -1.18 -13.28
N ASP A 170 -12.21 -1.51 -11.99
CA ASP A 170 -13.31 -2.17 -11.30
C ASP A 170 -14.55 -1.27 -11.20
N GLN A 171 -15.73 -1.89 -11.17
CA GLN A 171 -16.99 -1.18 -11.02
C GLN A 171 -17.14 -0.57 -9.62
N SER A 172 -16.61 -1.23 -8.58
CA SER A 172 -16.61 -0.73 -7.20
C SER A 172 -15.72 0.50 -7.07
N PRO A 173 -16.25 1.65 -6.61
CA PRO A 173 -15.42 2.80 -6.23
C PRO A 173 -14.42 2.47 -5.13
N GLY A 174 -14.79 1.64 -4.15
CA GLY A 174 -13.91 1.16 -3.07
C GLY A 174 -12.67 0.48 -3.64
N MET A 175 -12.85 -0.54 -4.48
CA MET A 175 -11.77 -1.22 -5.19
C MET A 175 -10.85 -0.27 -5.96
N ARG A 176 -11.40 0.75 -6.63
CA ARG A 176 -10.58 1.75 -7.35
C ARG A 176 -9.79 2.65 -6.40
N MET A 177 -10.36 2.99 -5.24
CA MET A 177 -9.64 3.70 -4.17
C MET A 177 -8.52 2.83 -3.61
N THR A 178 -8.81 1.59 -3.22
CA THR A 178 -7.82 0.65 -2.70
C THR A 178 -6.70 0.43 -3.70
N ALA A 179 -7.01 0.24 -4.99
CA ALA A 179 -5.99 0.14 -6.04
C ALA A 179 -5.13 1.39 -6.17
N ALA A 180 -5.72 2.59 -6.17
CA ALA A 180 -4.96 3.83 -6.21
C ALA A 180 -4.07 3.99 -4.98
N HIS A 181 -4.58 3.64 -3.79
CA HIS A 181 -3.83 3.62 -2.54
C HIS A 181 -2.63 2.67 -2.62
N SER A 182 -2.84 1.41 -3.01
CA SER A 182 -1.79 0.42 -3.16
C SER A 182 -0.69 0.88 -4.12
N LEU A 183 -1.06 1.45 -5.27
CA LEU A 183 -0.10 1.92 -6.27
C LEU A 183 0.83 3.02 -5.72
N SER A 184 0.42 3.76 -4.69
CA SER A 184 1.23 4.84 -4.11
C SER A 184 2.55 4.37 -3.48
N PHE A 185 2.62 3.08 -3.14
CA PHE A 185 3.71 2.48 -2.40
C PHE A 185 4.79 1.82 -3.27
N PHE A 186 4.70 1.92 -4.60
CA PHE A 186 5.63 1.29 -5.54
C PHE A 186 6.40 2.33 -6.37
N PRO A 187 7.30 3.13 -5.76
CA PRO A 187 7.99 4.23 -6.45
C PRO A 187 8.89 3.78 -7.61
N ARG A 188 9.39 2.52 -7.59
CA ARG A 188 10.16 1.93 -8.70
C ARG A 188 9.37 1.84 -10.01
N HIS A 189 8.04 1.85 -9.92
CA HIS A 189 7.11 1.78 -11.05
C HIS A 189 6.28 3.06 -11.24
N SER A 190 6.74 4.17 -10.65
CA SER A 190 6.01 5.46 -10.65
C SER A 190 5.55 5.91 -12.03
N GLU A 191 6.36 5.78 -13.09
CA GLU A 191 5.95 6.15 -14.45
C GLU A 191 4.69 5.43 -14.92
N THR A 192 4.66 4.09 -14.77
CA THR A 192 3.52 3.25 -15.16
C THR A 192 2.30 3.53 -14.29
N SER A 193 2.49 3.62 -12.97
CA SER A 193 1.39 3.91 -12.03
C SER A 193 0.78 5.29 -12.29
N VAL A 194 1.60 6.32 -12.51
CA VAL A 194 1.15 7.69 -12.77
C VAL A 194 0.37 7.79 -14.08
N GLU A 195 0.81 7.10 -15.13
CA GLU A 195 0.06 7.03 -16.38
C GLU A 195 -1.32 6.40 -16.18
N ALA A 196 -1.40 5.25 -15.51
CA ALA A 196 -2.65 4.55 -15.24
C ALA A 196 -3.60 5.37 -14.34
N LEU A 197 -3.06 6.02 -13.30
CA LEU A 197 -3.83 6.88 -12.39
C LEU A 197 -4.40 8.10 -13.13
N PHE A 198 -3.61 8.78 -13.97
CA PHE A 198 -4.12 9.91 -14.75
C PHE A 198 -5.13 9.48 -15.83
N ASP A 199 -4.93 8.34 -16.50
CA ASP A 199 -5.93 7.81 -17.44
C ASP A 199 -7.26 7.58 -16.73
N ARG A 200 -7.24 6.85 -15.61
CA ARG A 200 -8.47 6.54 -14.89
C ARG A 200 -9.14 7.78 -14.31
N LEU A 201 -8.35 8.72 -13.79
CA LEU A 201 -8.81 10.00 -13.24
C LEU A 201 -9.57 10.84 -14.28
N SER A 202 -9.16 10.80 -15.55
CA SER A 202 -9.79 11.59 -16.63
C SER A 202 -11.27 11.27 -16.84
N ARG A 203 -11.71 10.10 -16.40
CA ARG A 203 -13.08 9.58 -16.53
C ARG A 203 -13.67 9.09 -15.20
N GLU A 204 -13.05 9.43 -14.08
CA GLU A 204 -13.59 9.14 -12.75
C GLU A 204 -14.56 10.23 -12.29
N ILE A 205 -15.68 9.82 -11.71
CA ILE A 205 -16.74 10.71 -11.23
C ILE A 205 -16.84 10.74 -9.69
N SER A 206 -16.38 9.69 -9.01
CA SER A 206 -16.38 9.61 -7.55
C SER A 206 -15.31 10.53 -6.97
N SER A 207 -15.75 11.54 -6.21
CA SER A 207 -14.87 12.51 -5.59
C SER A 207 -13.79 11.88 -4.67
N PRO A 208 -14.13 10.95 -3.76
CA PRO A 208 -13.14 10.20 -2.98
C PRO A 208 -12.10 9.49 -3.86
N VAL A 209 -12.53 8.77 -4.90
CA VAL A 209 -11.60 8.08 -5.82
C VAL A 209 -10.65 9.05 -6.50
N ARG A 210 -11.18 10.18 -6.99
CA ARG A 210 -10.36 11.23 -7.62
C ARG A 210 -9.33 11.79 -6.62
N GLY A 211 -9.74 12.02 -5.38
CA GLY A 211 -8.89 12.49 -4.29
C GLY A 211 -7.78 11.50 -3.95
N THR A 212 -8.11 10.20 -3.84
CA THR A 212 -7.12 9.14 -3.62
C THR A 212 -6.10 9.07 -4.76
N MET A 213 -6.54 9.17 -6.02
CA MET A 213 -5.62 9.12 -7.17
C MET A 213 -4.58 10.25 -7.17
N VAL A 214 -4.99 11.49 -6.85
CA VAL A 214 -4.05 12.63 -6.84
C VAL A 214 -3.07 12.57 -5.68
N LEU A 215 -3.51 12.07 -4.51
CA LEU A 215 -2.62 11.82 -3.38
C LEU A 215 -1.65 10.68 -3.67
N ALA A 216 -2.11 9.58 -4.26
CA ALA A 216 -1.28 8.46 -4.67
C ALA A 216 -0.16 8.90 -5.64
N ILE A 217 -0.50 9.75 -6.62
CA ILE A 217 0.48 10.34 -7.54
C ILE A 217 1.53 11.17 -6.77
N ALA A 218 1.11 11.99 -5.81
CA ALA A 218 2.05 12.81 -5.05
C ALA A 218 2.98 11.96 -4.17
N ILE A 219 2.43 10.97 -3.47
CA ILE A 219 3.15 10.08 -2.56
C ILE A 219 4.23 9.27 -3.29
N LEU A 220 3.97 8.83 -4.54
CA LEU A 220 4.97 8.19 -5.39
C LEU A 220 6.25 9.02 -5.60
N PHE A 221 6.13 10.35 -5.51
CA PHE A 221 7.24 11.28 -5.68
C PHE A 221 7.70 11.94 -4.38
N ALA A 222 7.11 11.62 -3.22
CA ALA A 222 7.40 12.32 -1.97
C ALA A 222 8.87 12.23 -1.54
N LYS A 223 9.54 11.09 -1.79
CA LYS A 223 10.99 10.91 -1.56
C LYS A 223 11.88 11.31 -2.76
N VAL A 224 11.30 11.77 -3.86
CA VAL A 224 12.05 12.11 -5.08
C VAL A 224 12.55 13.55 -5.02
N ASN A 225 13.84 13.71 -4.74
CA ASN A 225 14.51 15.02 -4.66
C ASN A 225 14.74 15.70 -6.02
N ASP A 226 14.61 14.97 -7.13
CA ASP A 226 14.82 15.49 -8.47
C ASP A 226 13.53 16.15 -8.99
N ASP A 227 13.47 17.48 -8.92
CA ASP A 227 12.34 18.29 -9.39
C ASP A 227 11.96 18.00 -10.85
N SER A 228 12.92 17.63 -11.70
CA SER A 228 12.63 17.34 -13.11
C SER A 228 11.72 16.13 -13.25
N LYS A 229 11.85 15.12 -12.38
CA LYS A 229 11.05 13.88 -12.39
C LYS A 229 9.61 14.11 -11.95
N LYS A 230 9.37 15.03 -11.01
CA LYS A 230 8.01 15.35 -10.55
C LYS A 230 7.32 16.47 -11.35
N SER A 231 8.07 17.27 -12.10
CA SER A 231 7.57 18.48 -12.80
C SER A 231 6.30 18.27 -13.65
N SER A 232 6.22 17.17 -14.41
CA SER A 232 5.06 16.87 -15.26
C SER A 232 3.81 16.56 -14.44
N ALA A 233 3.97 15.77 -13.38
CA ALA A 233 2.88 15.41 -12.47
C ALA A 233 2.40 16.66 -11.70
N THR A 234 3.33 17.45 -11.14
CA THR A 234 3.01 18.71 -10.44
C THR A 234 2.20 19.65 -11.33
N LYS A 235 2.62 19.85 -12.58
CA LYS A 235 1.89 20.72 -13.52
C LYS A 235 0.47 20.23 -13.78
N LYS A 236 0.29 18.93 -14.07
CA LYS A 236 -1.04 18.35 -14.29
C LYS A 236 -1.94 18.50 -13.07
N LEU A 237 -1.41 18.27 -11.87
CA LEU A 237 -2.16 18.44 -10.61
C LEU A 237 -2.55 19.91 -10.37
N GLN A 238 -1.68 20.86 -10.73
CA GLN A 238 -2.02 22.27 -10.67
C GLN A 238 -3.14 22.63 -11.65
N ASP A 239 -3.06 22.15 -12.91
CA ASP A 239 -4.11 22.37 -13.90
C ASP A 239 -5.46 21.79 -13.43
N LEU A 240 -5.44 20.61 -12.79
CA LEU A 240 -6.62 19.97 -12.21
C LEU A 240 -7.21 20.76 -11.03
N TYR A 241 -6.36 21.26 -10.14
CA TYR A 241 -6.78 22.13 -9.03
C TYR A 241 -7.46 23.40 -9.56
N GLU A 242 -6.88 24.05 -10.57
CA GLU A 242 -7.39 25.31 -11.12
C GLU A 242 -8.67 25.12 -11.95
N ALA A 243 -8.88 23.94 -12.53
CA ALA A 243 -10.11 23.60 -13.24
C ALA A 243 -11.26 23.18 -12.30
N SER A 244 -10.94 22.77 -11.07
CA SER A 244 -11.92 22.24 -10.13
C SER A 244 -12.64 23.35 -9.35
N ASN A 245 -13.94 23.51 -9.58
CA ASN A 245 -14.75 24.58 -8.98
C ASN A 245 -15.92 24.08 -8.12
N THR A 246 -16.24 22.79 -8.14
CA THR A 246 -17.43 22.23 -7.47
C THR A 246 -17.17 20.99 -6.63
N ASP A 247 -16.04 20.32 -6.83
CA ASP A 247 -15.67 19.10 -6.12
C ASP A 247 -14.69 19.44 -4.99
N GLU A 248 -15.22 19.70 -3.80
CA GLU A 248 -14.44 20.30 -2.71
C GLU A 248 -13.42 19.31 -2.11
N LEU A 249 -13.79 18.04 -1.94
CA LEU A 249 -12.87 16.99 -1.47
C LEU A 249 -11.75 16.77 -2.49
N PHE A 250 -12.05 16.66 -3.79
CA PHE A 250 -11.01 16.54 -4.83
C PHE A 250 -10.07 17.76 -4.87
N THR A 251 -10.64 18.97 -4.77
CA THR A 251 -9.85 20.21 -4.78
C THR A 251 -8.94 20.31 -3.56
N TRP A 252 -9.44 19.87 -2.39
CA TRP A 252 -8.65 19.76 -1.17
C TRP A 252 -7.52 18.72 -1.32
N SER A 253 -7.80 17.53 -1.84
CA SER A 253 -6.77 16.51 -2.11
C SER A 253 -5.71 17.00 -3.10
N CYS A 254 -6.09 17.77 -4.14
CA CYS A 254 -5.12 18.38 -5.06
C CYS A 254 -4.21 19.39 -4.36
N ALA A 255 -4.74 20.21 -3.44
CA ALA A 255 -3.92 21.15 -2.66
C ALA A 255 -2.86 20.41 -1.84
N MET A 256 -3.25 19.35 -1.16
CA MET A 256 -2.33 18.52 -0.38
C MET A 256 -1.30 17.81 -1.25
N ALA A 257 -1.73 17.21 -2.36
CA ALA A 257 -0.84 16.59 -3.33
C ALA A 257 0.24 17.58 -3.82
N LEU A 258 -0.14 18.85 -4.06
CA LEU A 258 0.81 19.89 -4.45
C LEU A 258 1.77 20.28 -3.32
N ILE A 259 1.32 20.29 -2.06
CA ILE A 259 2.20 20.53 -0.89
C ILE A 259 3.19 19.38 -0.73
N ILE A 260 2.74 18.12 -0.82
CA ILE A 260 3.60 16.92 -0.77
C ILE A 260 4.70 16.98 -1.84
N LEU A 261 4.38 17.50 -3.03
CA LEU A 261 5.35 17.70 -4.11
C LEU A 261 6.29 18.90 -3.91
N GLY A 262 6.16 19.64 -2.80
CA GLY A 262 7.03 20.75 -2.39
C GLY A 262 6.52 22.14 -2.75
N SER A 263 5.24 22.29 -3.12
CA SER A 263 4.67 23.61 -3.40
C SER A 263 4.43 24.40 -2.11
N THR A 264 4.95 25.62 -2.06
CA THR A 264 4.78 26.55 -0.92
C THR A 264 3.75 27.66 -1.20
N GLN A 265 2.95 27.52 -2.27
CA GLN A 265 1.96 28.54 -2.62
C GLN A 265 0.87 28.64 -1.54
N GLU A 266 0.65 29.87 -1.07
CA GLU A 266 -0.28 30.18 0.02
C GLU A 266 -1.69 29.60 -0.19
N LYS A 267 -2.22 29.66 -1.41
CA LYS A 267 -3.55 29.13 -1.75
C LYS A 267 -3.73 27.63 -1.42
N PHE A 268 -2.67 26.82 -1.56
CA PHE A 268 -2.74 25.38 -1.24
C PHE A 268 -2.66 25.15 0.27
N VAL A 269 -1.77 25.90 0.93
CA VAL A 269 -1.60 25.84 2.39
C VAL A 269 -2.88 26.28 3.10
N GLU A 270 -3.50 27.39 2.68
CA GLU A 270 -4.76 27.88 3.24
C GLU A 270 -5.90 26.87 3.05
N LYS A 271 -6.04 26.28 1.85
CA LYS A 271 -7.06 25.26 1.57
C LYS A 271 -6.91 24.06 2.49
N THR A 272 -5.68 23.60 2.73
CA THR A 272 -5.39 22.46 3.60
C THR A 272 -5.57 22.80 5.08
N LYS A 273 -5.06 23.96 5.54
CA LYS A 273 -5.24 24.46 6.92
C LYS A 273 -6.69 24.72 7.30
N ARG A 274 -7.59 24.95 6.33
CA ARG A 274 -9.02 25.09 6.58
C ARG A 274 -9.60 23.84 7.28
N THR A 275 -9.10 22.65 6.96
CA THR A 275 -9.50 21.38 7.60
C THR A 275 -9.09 21.31 9.07
N LEU A 276 -8.01 22.01 9.45
CA LEU A 276 -7.55 22.07 10.85
C LEU A 276 -8.30 23.10 11.70
N THR A 277 -8.96 24.08 11.06
CA THR A 277 -9.46 25.29 11.75
C THR A 277 -10.97 25.49 11.64
N ASN A 278 -11.64 24.79 10.72
CA ASN A 278 -13.07 24.97 10.45
C ASN A 278 -13.82 23.64 10.53
N GLU A 279 -14.54 23.44 11.63
CA GLU A 279 -15.29 22.20 11.88
C GLU A 279 -16.40 21.95 10.87
N ALA A 280 -17.11 22.99 10.44
CA ALA A 280 -18.18 22.85 9.44
C ALA A 280 -17.64 22.39 8.08
N TYR A 281 -16.44 22.87 7.72
CA TYR A 281 -15.76 22.45 6.50
C TYR A 281 -15.31 20.99 6.56
N VAL A 282 -14.79 20.54 7.70
CA VAL A 282 -14.40 19.14 7.91
C VAL A 282 -15.61 18.23 7.78
N ALA A 283 -16.71 18.56 8.46
CA ALA A 283 -17.95 17.80 8.38
C ALA A 283 -18.52 17.76 6.95
N GLU A 284 -18.36 18.83 6.17
CA GLU A 284 -18.70 18.85 4.74
C GLU A 284 -17.86 17.85 3.96
N LEU A 285 -16.54 17.84 4.15
CA LEU A 285 -15.64 16.89 3.46
C LEU A 285 -15.92 15.44 3.86
N GLU A 286 -16.08 15.17 5.16
CA GLU A 286 -16.37 13.83 5.69
C GLU A 286 -17.72 13.31 5.18
N SER A 287 -18.70 14.18 4.96
CA SER A 287 -20.00 13.79 4.39
C SER A 287 -19.91 13.33 2.92
N LEU A 288 -18.81 13.61 2.23
CA LEU A 288 -18.54 13.17 0.86
C LEU A 288 -17.84 11.81 0.82
N VAL A 289 -17.41 11.29 1.97
CA VAL A 289 -16.72 10.01 2.12
C VAL A 289 -17.73 8.97 2.60
N ASP A 290 -17.71 7.78 1.99
CA ASP A 290 -18.53 6.66 2.44
C ASP A 290 -18.00 6.17 3.79
N PRO A 291 -18.81 6.12 4.87
CA PRO A 291 -18.36 5.61 6.17
C PRO A 291 -17.83 4.18 6.12
N ASP A 292 -18.33 3.35 5.20
CA ASP A 292 -17.95 1.93 5.11
C ASP A 292 -16.63 1.75 4.33
N SER A 293 -16.35 2.59 3.33
CA SER A 293 -15.11 2.51 2.53
C SER A 293 -14.01 3.47 2.99
N GLY A 294 -14.36 4.51 3.75
CA GLY A 294 -13.43 5.52 4.24
C GLY A 294 -12.70 6.29 3.12
N PHE A 295 -11.62 6.98 3.50
CA PHE A 295 -10.70 7.65 2.58
C PHE A 295 -9.29 7.11 2.85
N PRO A 296 -8.70 6.26 1.99
CA PRO A 296 -7.58 5.37 2.37
C PRO A 296 -6.35 6.05 2.98
N PHE A 297 -6.04 7.29 2.62
CA PHE A 297 -4.87 8.00 3.15
C PHE A 297 -5.13 8.72 4.48
N ALA A 298 -6.38 8.78 4.95
CA ALA A 298 -6.79 9.58 6.09
C ALA A 298 -7.21 8.70 7.26
N MET A 299 -6.23 8.02 7.84
CA MET A 299 -6.38 7.25 9.07
C MET A 299 -5.74 8.02 10.24
N PRO A 300 -6.47 8.29 11.34
CA PRO A 300 -7.89 7.99 11.56
C PRO A 300 -8.86 8.96 10.85
N ASP A 301 -8.43 10.16 10.45
CA ASP A 301 -9.31 11.15 9.82
C ASP A 301 -8.60 12.14 8.86
N LEU A 302 -9.40 12.99 8.20
CA LEU A 302 -8.90 13.99 7.24
C LEU A 302 -8.05 15.09 7.90
N ARG A 303 -8.21 15.35 9.20
CA ARG A 303 -7.45 16.37 9.93
C ARG A 303 -6.04 15.89 10.18
N ASP A 304 -5.88 14.66 10.63
CA ASP A 304 -4.56 14.09 10.93
C ASP A 304 -3.69 14.06 9.66
N LEU A 305 -4.28 13.69 8.52
CA LEU A 305 -3.58 13.77 7.23
C LEU A 305 -3.24 15.23 6.85
N ALA A 306 -4.14 16.19 7.06
CA ALA A 306 -3.86 17.60 6.78
C ALA A 306 -2.76 18.17 7.69
N GLU A 307 -2.73 17.75 8.96
CA GLU A 307 -1.70 18.13 9.93
C GLU A 307 -0.34 17.58 9.51
N ALA A 308 -0.27 16.30 9.12
CA ALA A 308 0.96 15.69 8.63
C ALA A 308 1.51 16.42 7.38
N VAL A 309 0.65 16.77 6.42
CA VAL A 309 1.06 17.46 5.18
C VAL A 309 1.54 18.90 5.43
N VAL A 310 0.88 19.64 6.32
CA VAL A 310 1.19 21.07 6.54
C VAL A 310 2.25 21.27 7.62
N GLY A 311 2.30 20.42 8.64
CA GLY A 311 3.25 20.48 9.75
C GLY A 311 4.70 20.30 9.32
N GLU A 312 4.94 19.58 8.23
CA GLU A 312 6.28 19.43 7.62
C GLU A 312 6.71 20.65 6.76
N SER A 313 5.79 21.57 6.46
CA SER A 313 6.02 22.72 5.57
C SER A 313 6.40 24.03 6.28
N THR A 314 6.63 24.01 7.59
CA THR A 314 7.03 25.17 8.42
C THR A 314 8.36 24.96 9.12
#